data_AF-A0AAW8HGY8-F1
#
_entry.id   AF-A0AAW8HGY8-F1
#
_cell.length_a   1.000
_cell.length_b   1.000
_cell.length_c   1.000
_cell.angle_alpha   90.00
_cell.angle_beta   90.00
_cell.angle_gamma   90.00
#
_symmetry.space_group_name_H-M   'P 1'
#
loop_
_entity.id
_entity.type
_entity.pdbx_description
1 polymer ?
#
loop_
_entity_poly.entity_id
_entity_poly.type
_entity_poly.pdbx_seq_one_letter_code
_entity_poly.pdbx_strand_id
1 'polypeptide(L)'
;MSNTKETLSAISKYNFPSQSGGKEAITRILQAYGFSTRQALCDHLGVSQSTMANRWMRDTFPHDWLIACHLDTGASMLWLTTGQGLPTTKADSDSGLPLQLKEISNGIFSSSDQVRYDSRLLPQDTTAPFIVKFENSFYLVDEFRGEINDGIWLIEIDGFMSIRQVYRLPGGRLRVENGPASFECTPSDIEANGRVISKITFTE
;
A
#
# COMPACT_ATOMS: atom_id res chain seq x y z
N MET A 1 11.73 -29.57 53.23
CA MET A 1 12.03 -28.59 52.18
C MET A 1 10.80 -28.48 51.30
N SER A 2 10.08 -27.37 51.46
CA SER A 2 8.85 -27.06 50.71
C SER A 2 9.25 -26.56 49.33
N ASN A 3 8.81 -27.23 48.27
CA ASN A 3 9.07 -26.76 46.90
C ASN A 3 7.83 -26.02 46.39
N THR A 4 7.63 -24.82 46.91
CA THR A 4 6.65 -23.86 46.39
C THR A 4 7.21 -23.31 45.08
N LYS A 5 6.82 -23.87 43.94
CA LYS A 5 7.03 -23.22 42.64
C LYS A 5 5.95 -22.15 42.45
N GLU A 6 6.15 -21.01 43.10
CA GLU A 6 5.59 -19.75 42.62
C GLU A 6 6.39 -19.33 41.38
N THR A 7 5.82 -19.62 40.21
CA THR A 7 5.96 -18.80 39.01
C THR A 7 4.86 -19.24 38.07
N LEU A 8 3.67 -18.64 38.23
CA LEU A 8 2.65 -18.58 37.19
C LEU A 8 3.24 -17.76 36.04
N SER A 9 4.14 -18.36 35.26
CA SER A 9 4.53 -17.82 33.97
C SER A 9 3.26 -17.75 33.13
N ALA A 10 3.01 -16.60 32.53
CA ALA A 10 1.80 -16.34 31.76
C ALA A 10 1.62 -17.42 30.69
N ILE A 11 0.71 -18.37 30.93
CA ILE A 11 0.28 -19.37 29.96
C ILE A 11 -0.25 -18.59 28.76
N SER A 12 0.28 -18.85 27.57
CA SER A 12 -0.19 -18.17 26.36
C SER A 12 -1.69 -18.42 26.19
N LYS A 13 -2.48 -17.33 26.16
CA LYS A 13 -3.93 -17.38 25.88
C LYS A 13 -4.27 -17.92 24.48
N TYR A 14 -3.26 -18.05 23.60
CA TYR A 14 -3.40 -18.55 22.23
C TYR A 14 -2.83 -19.97 22.05
N ASN A 15 -2.57 -20.70 23.15
CA ASN A 15 -2.23 -22.11 23.09
C ASN A 15 -3.52 -22.96 22.96
N PHE A 16 -4.00 -23.15 21.73
CA PHE A 16 -5.25 -23.87 21.47
C PHE A 16 -5.10 -25.38 21.74
N PRO A 17 -6.06 -26.01 22.43
CA PRO A 17 -6.01 -27.44 22.71
C PRO A 17 -6.25 -28.25 21.44
N SER A 18 -5.53 -29.35 21.25
CA SER A 18 -5.71 -30.22 20.07
C SER A 18 -7.04 -30.97 20.05
N GLN A 19 -7.71 -31.12 21.19
CA GLN A 19 -8.85 -32.05 21.37
C GLN A 19 -10.20 -31.35 21.57
N SER A 20 -10.31 -30.04 21.31
CA SER A 20 -11.59 -29.32 21.36
C SER A 20 -11.59 -28.09 20.46
N GLY A 21 -12.78 -27.59 20.12
CA GLY A 21 -12.98 -26.37 19.30
C GLY A 21 -12.82 -26.59 17.80
N GLY A 22 -12.64 -27.84 17.35
CA GLY A 22 -12.45 -28.18 15.96
C GLY A 22 -13.66 -27.86 15.07
N LYS A 23 -14.89 -28.12 15.53
CA LYS A 23 -16.11 -27.87 14.74
C LYS A 23 -16.29 -26.40 14.38
N GLU A 24 -16.08 -25.51 15.34
CA GLU A 24 -16.20 -24.08 15.12
C GLU A 24 -15.09 -23.57 14.20
N ALA A 25 -13.86 -24.03 14.39
CA ALA A 25 -12.73 -23.72 13.52
C ALA A 25 -12.99 -24.17 12.07
N ILE A 26 -13.48 -25.41 11.87
CA ILE A 26 -13.85 -25.93 10.54
C ILE A 26 -14.98 -25.10 9.93
N THR A 27 -15.95 -24.66 10.73
CA THR A 27 -17.05 -23.81 10.24
C THR A 27 -16.53 -22.45 9.76
N ARG A 28 -15.57 -21.85 10.46
CA ARG A 28 -14.93 -20.61 10.02
C ARG A 28 -14.06 -20.80 8.78
N ILE A 29 -13.39 -21.95 8.64
CA ILE A 29 -12.67 -22.32 7.41
C ILE A 29 -13.65 -22.41 6.23
N LEU A 30 -14.80 -23.07 6.39
CA LEU A 30 -15.84 -23.12 5.36
C LEU A 30 -16.31 -21.72 4.95
N GLN A 31 -16.53 -20.84 5.92
CA GLN A 31 -16.91 -19.45 5.67
C GLN A 31 -15.81 -18.67 4.92
N ALA A 32 -14.55 -18.82 5.30
CA ALA A 32 -13.43 -18.12 4.66
C ALA A 32 -13.24 -18.53 3.19
N TYR A 33 -13.40 -19.82 2.87
CA TYR A 33 -13.36 -20.30 1.49
C TYR A 33 -14.69 -20.09 0.72
N GLY A 34 -15.78 -19.70 1.39
CA GLY A 34 -17.11 -19.59 0.77
C GLY A 34 -17.77 -20.94 0.44
N PHE A 35 -17.37 -22.02 1.12
CA PHE A 35 -17.93 -23.36 0.90
C PHE A 35 -19.18 -23.59 1.73
N SER A 36 -20.23 -24.11 1.09
CA SER A 36 -21.48 -24.49 1.77
C SER A 36 -21.46 -25.92 2.33
N THR A 37 -20.48 -26.75 1.94
CA THR A 37 -20.41 -28.16 2.33
C THR A 37 -19.01 -28.57 2.80
N ARG A 38 -18.96 -29.50 3.77
CA ARG A 38 -17.70 -30.12 4.22
C ARG A 38 -17.03 -30.95 3.13
N GLN A 39 -17.81 -31.48 2.18
CA GLN A 39 -17.27 -32.20 1.03
C GLN A 39 -16.39 -31.30 0.17
N ALA A 40 -16.86 -30.10 -0.17
CA ALA A 40 -16.08 -29.15 -0.96
C ALA A 40 -14.75 -28.78 -0.28
N LEU A 41 -14.76 -28.62 1.05
CA LEU A 41 -13.53 -28.37 1.82
C LEU A 41 -12.57 -29.56 1.78
N CYS A 42 -13.07 -30.79 1.84
CA CYS A 42 -12.23 -31.98 1.71
C CYS A 42 -11.56 -32.07 0.34
N ASP A 43 -12.34 -31.82 -0.72
CA ASP A 43 -11.85 -31.86 -2.09
C ASP A 43 -10.79 -30.79 -2.31
N HIS A 44 -10.99 -29.59 -1.73
CA HIS A 44 -10.01 -28.50 -1.79
C HIS A 44 -8.72 -28.80 -1.02
N LEU A 45 -8.83 -29.33 0.20
CA LEU A 45 -7.67 -29.66 1.05
C LEU A 45 -6.99 -30.98 0.67
N GLY A 46 -7.53 -31.75 -0.28
CA GLY A 46 -7.02 -33.06 -0.67
C GLY A 46 -7.12 -34.13 0.43
N VAL A 47 -8.11 -34.03 1.32
CA VAL A 47 -8.31 -34.97 2.45
C VAL A 47 -9.54 -35.84 2.24
N SER A 48 -9.54 -37.05 2.81
CA SER A 48 -10.70 -37.96 2.73
C SER A 48 -11.89 -37.47 3.58
N GLN A 49 -13.10 -37.86 3.18
CA GLN A 49 -14.30 -37.67 4.02
C GLN A 49 -14.18 -38.33 5.40
N SER A 50 -13.47 -39.47 5.49
CA SER A 50 -13.21 -40.12 6.78
C SER A 50 -12.35 -39.26 7.70
N THR A 51 -11.37 -38.54 7.15
CA THR A 51 -10.51 -37.62 7.93
C THR A 51 -11.31 -36.45 8.47
N MET A 52 -12.16 -35.85 7.64
CA MET A 52 -13.09 -34.79 8.04
C MET A 52 -14.10 -35.25 9.08
N ALA A 53 -14.74 -36.40 8.86
CA ALA A 53 -15.69 -36.97 9.82
C ALA A 53 -15.02 -37.24 11.17
N ASN A 54 -13.82 -37.82 11.18
CA ASN A 54 -13.08 -38.09 12.42
C ASN A 54 -12.75 -36.81 13.18
N ARG A 55 -12.20 -35.79 12.52
CA ARG A 55 -11.88 -34.50 13.15
C ARG A 55 -13.13 -33.79 13.66
N TRP A 56 -14.21 -33.81 12.88
CA TRP A 56 -15.49 -33.23 13.26
C TRP A 56 -16.11 -33.95 14.46
N MET A 57 -16.13 -35.29 14.47
CA MET A 57 -16.72 -36.08 15.55
C MET A 57 -15.94 -35.93 16.85
N ARG A 58 -14.60 -35.93 16.78
CA ARG A 58 -13.71 -35.80 17.94
C ARG A 58 -13.46 -34.35 18.36
N ASP A 59 -14.04 -33.40 17.64
CA ASP A 59 -13.84 -31.97 17.84
C ASP A 59 -12.35 -31.55 17.86
N THR A 60 -11.52 -32.28 17.11
CA THR A 60 -10.06 -32.08 17.05
C THR A 60 -9.74 -30.77 16.34
N PHE A 61 -8.93 -29.92 16.96
CA PHE A 61 -8.60 -28.59 16.45
C PHE A 61 -7.69 -28.67 15.21
N PRO A 62 -8.12 -28.17 14.04
CA PRO A 62 -7.44 -28.37 12.76
C PRO A 62 -6.37 -27.32 12.51
N HIS A 63 -5.27 -27.37 13.28
CA HIS A 63 -4.16 -26.42 13.20
C HIS A 63 -3.61 -26.24 11.78
N ASP A 64 -3.42 -27.36 11.08
CA ASP A 64 -2.94 -27.44 9.70
C ASP A 64 -3.91 -26.76 8.71
N TRP A 65 -5.22 -27.02 8.83
CA TRP A 65 -6.21 -26.44 7.92
C TRP A 65 -6.40 -24.95 8.15
N LEU A 66 -6.23 -24.47 9.38
CA LEU A 66 -6.31 -23.04 9.67
C LEU A 66 -5.13 -22.28 9.03
N ILE A 67 -3.93 -22.86 9.05
CA ILE A 67 -2.74 -22.28 8.40
C ILE A 67 -2.96 -22.23 6.87
N ALA A 68 -3.39 -23.34 6.26
CA ALA A 68 -3.70 -23.38 4.84
C ALA A 68 -4.76 -22.33 4.47
N CYS A 69 -5.86 -22.30 5.23
CA CYS A 69 -6.94 -21.32 5.03
C CYS A 69 -6.44 -19.88 5.12
N HIS A 70 -5.60 -19.54 6.10
CA HIS A 70 -5.04 -18.20 6.23
C HIS A 70 -4.20 -17.82 5.01
N LEU A 71 -3.35 -18.72 4.54
CA LEU A 71 -2.47 -18.47 3.39
C LEU A 71 -3.24 -18.39 2.07
N ASP A 72 -4.28 -19.20 1.90
CA ASP A 72 -5.06 -19.24 0.66
C ASP A 72 -6.03 -18.06 0.54
N THR A 73 -6.63 -17.62 1.65
CA THR A 73 -7.75 -16.66 1.65
C THR A 73 -7.39 -15.29 2.22
N GLY A 74 -6.27 -15.17 2.94
CA GLY A 74 -5.94 -13.98 3.72
C GLY A 74 -6.86 -13.76 4.93
N ALA A 75 -7.68 -14.75 5.32
CA ALA A 75 -8.55 -14.65 6.48
C ALA A 75 -7.74 -14.49 7.77
N SER A 76 -8.16 -13.62 8.69
CA SER A 76 -7.45 -13.33 9.94
C SER A 76 -7.22 -14.59 10.76
N MET A 77 -5.96 -14.88 11.10
CA MET A 77 -5.61 -16.03 11.94
C MET A 77 -6.28 -15.96 13.32
N LEU A 78 -6.44 -14.74 13.86
CA LEU A 78 -7.15 -14.51 15.13
C LEU A 78 -8.62 -14.90 14.98
N TRP A 79 -9.29 -14.49 13.90
CA TRP A 79 -10.68 -14.84 13.67
C TRP A 79 -10.86 -16.33 13.38
N LEU A 80 -10.01 -16.91 12.54
CA LEU A 80 -10.05 -18.34 12.22
C LEU A 80 -9.93 -19.20 13.50
N THR A 81 -9.03 -18.83 14.41
CA THR A 81 -8.79 -19.60 15.65
C THR A 81 -9.79 -19.33 16.76
N THR A 82 -10.20 -18.07 16.96
CA THR A 82 -11.01 -17.65 18.12
C THR A 82 -12.44 -17.23 17.79
N GLY A 83 -12.74 -16.95 16.52
CA GLY A 83 -13.96 -16.25 16.10
C GLY A 83 -13.99 -14.76 16.44
N GLN A 84 -12.96 -14.22 17.10
CA GLN A 84 -12.89 -12.81 17.47
C GLN A 84 -12.26 -11.96 16.36
N GLY A 85 -12.73 -10.73 16.23
CA GLY A 85 -12.30 -9.81 15.19
C GLY A 85 -13.01 -10.04 13.85
N LEU A 86 -12.46 -9.48 12.78
CA LEU A 86 -13.03 -9.54 11.44
C LEU A 86 -12.50 -10.77 10.66
N PRO A 87 -13.34 -11.45 9.84
CA PRO A 87 -12.97 -12.65 9.10
C PRO A 87 -11.78 -12.48 8.17
N THR A 88 -11.78 -11.37 7.45
CA THR A 88 -10.61 -10.91 6.70
C THR A 88 -9.87 -9.91 7.57
N THR A 89 -8.56 -10.08 7.73
CA THR A 89 -7.73 -8.87 7.69
C THR A 89 -8.03 -8.32 6.31
N LYS A 90 -8.88 -7.30 6.21
CA LYS A 90 -8.85 -6.52 4.97
C LYS A 90 -7.36 -6.23 4.79
N ALA A 91 -6.76 -6.73 3.71
CA ALA A 91 -5.67 -5.97 3.14
C ALA A 91 -6.29 -4.59 3.03
N ASP A 92 -5.86 -3.67 3.89
CA ASP A 92 -6.37 -2.30 3.93
C ASP A 92 -6.54 -1.90 2.47
N SER A 93 -7.78 -1.52 2.13
CA SER A 93 -8.17 -0.84 0.90
C SER A 93 -6.95 -0.55 0.05
N ASP A 94 -6.67 -1.37 -0.98
CA ASP A 94 -5.44 -1.28 -1.77
C ASP A 94 -5.18 0.19 -2.14
N SER A 95 -4.37 0.87 -1.30
CA SER A 95 -4.23 2.32 -1.37
C SER A 95 -3.16 2.65 -2.40
N GLY A 96 -2.56 1.64 -3.02
CA GLY A 96 -1.66 1.80 -4.15
C GLY A 96 -2.41 2.32 -5.37
N LEU A 97 -2.31 3.63 -5.59
CA LEU A 97 -2.69 4.28 -6.83
C LEU A 97 -1.56 4.04 -7.86
N PRO A 98 -1.84 3.45 -9.03
CA PRO A 98 -0.87 3.37 -10.11
C PRO A 98 -0.63 4.76 -10.69
N LEU A 99 0.60 5.25 -10.60
CA LEU A 99 1.03 6.52 -11.16
C LEU A 99 2.02 6.30 -12.30
N GLN A 100 1.97 7.17 -13.30
CA GLN A 100 2.98 7.24 -14.35
C GLN A 100 4.28 7.77 -13.76
N LEU A 101 5.38 7.07 -13.96
CA LEU A 101 6.74 7.52 -13.67
C LEU A 101 7.37 7.98 -14.99
N LYS A 102 7.67 9.26 -15.08
CA LYS A 102 8.43 9.86 -16.16
C LYS A 102 9.84 10.18 -15.67
N GLU A 103 10.84 10.03 -16.50
CA GLU A 103 12.21 10.43 -16.18
C GLU A 103 12.62 11.59 -17.09
N ILE A 104 13.21 12.64 -16.53
CA ILE A 104 13.81 13.72 -17.30
C ILE A 104 15.31 13.46 -17.38
N SER A 105 15.80 13.21 -18.59
CA SER A 105 17.22 13.05 -18.90
C SER A 105 17.61 14.02 -20.01
N ASN A 106 18.65 14.82 -19.79
CA ASN A 106 19.09 15.89 -20.71
C ASN A 106 17.95 16.85 -21.11
N GLY A 107 17.03 17.11 -20.17
CA GLY A 107 15.86 17.98 -20.34
C GLY A 107 14.75 17.42 -21.24
N ILE A 108 14.76 16.12 -21.55
CA ILE A 108 13.69 15.47 -22.32
C ILE A 108 13.07 14.38 -21.45
N PHE A 109 11.76 14.19 -21.55
CA PHE A 109 11.09 13.04 -20.97
C PHE A 109 11.52 11.75 -21.68
N SER A 110 12.13 10.83 -20.94
CA SER A 110 12.32 9.43 -21.33
C SER A 110 11.24 8.54 -20.72
N SER A 111 11.16 7.31 -21.24
CA SER A 111 10.13 6.27 -21.03
C SER A 111 9.25 6.34 -19.78
N SER A 112 7.95 6.07 -19.98
CA SER A 112 6.95 5.99 -18.93
C SER A 112 6.85 4.58 -18.34
N ASP A 113 7.30 4.40 -17.11
CA ASP A 113 6.98 3.21 -16.32
C ASP A 113 5.76 3.48 -15.43
N GLN A 114 5.19 2.44 -14.82
CA GLN A 114 4.16 2.60 -13.79
C GLN A 114 4.69 2.20 -12.42
N VAL A 115 4.38 3.02 -11.42
CA VAL A 115 4.74 2.79 -10.02
C VAL A 115 3.50 2.85 -9.15
N ARG A 116 3.52 2.14 -8.02
CA ARG A 116 2.43 2.19 -7.04
C ARG A 116 2.75 3.24 -5.98
N TYR A 117 1.82 4.16 -5.74
CA TYR A 117 1.93 5.22 -4.75
C TYR A 117 0.79 5.14 -3.74
N ASP A 118 1.06 5.33 -2.46
CA ASP A 118 0.02 5.26 -1.43
C ASP A 118 -0.89 6.50 -1.51
N SER A 119 -2.16 6.31 -1.85
CA SER A 119 -3.17 7.36 -2.00
C SER A 119 -3.42 8.15 -0.73
N ARG A 120 -3.10 7.58 0.45
CA ARG A 120 -3.17 8.28 1.74
C ARG A 120 -2.13 9.39 1.87
N LEU A 121 -1.08 9.38 1.05
CA LEU A 121 -0.06 10.42 1.00
C LEU A 121 -0.42 11.54 0.01
N LEU A 122 -1.55 11.42 -0.73
CA LEU A 122 -2.01 12.45 -1.64
C LEU A 122 -2.81 13.53 -0.90
N PRO A 123 -2.55 14.81 -1.17
CA PRO A 123 -3.46 15.89 -0.79
C PRO A 123 -4.87 15.68 -1.38
N GLN A 124 -5.91 16.14 -0.68
CA GLN A 124 -7.31 15.96 -1.12
C GLN A 124 -7.63 16.65 -2.44
N ASP A 125 -6.90 17.70 -2.79
CA ASP A 125 -7.13 18.51 -3.99
C ASP A 125 -6.34 18.02 -5.22
N THR A 126 -5.73 16.84 -5.15
CA THR A 126 -4.91 16.29 -6.24
C THR A 126 -5.80 15.80 -7.38
N THR A 127 -5.56 16.26 -8.60
CA THR A 127 -6.45 15.98 -9.74
C THR A 127 -5.94 14.85 -10.64
N ALA A 128 -4.71 14.97 -11.13
CA ALA A 128 -4.10 14.05 -12.08
C ALA A 128 -2.59 13.92 -11.80
N PRO A 129 -2.21 13.23 -10.70
CA PRO A 129 -0.83 13.16 -10.28
C PRO A 129 -0.01 12.22 -11.16
N PHE A 130 1.28 12.52 -11.29
CA PHE A 130 2.29 11.64 -11.87
C PHE A 130 3.64 11.88 -11.18
N ILE A 131 4.55 10.91 -11.28
CA ILE A 131 5.88 11.01 -10.69
C ILE A 131 6.87 11.40 -11.79
N VAL A 132 7.74 12.35 -11.46
CA VAL A 132 8.88 12.74 -12.29
C VAL A 132 10.17 12.43 -11.54
N LYS A 133 11.02 11.60 -12.14
CA LYS A 133 12.42 11.46 -11.74
C LYS A 133 13.22 12.54 -12.43
N PHE A 134 13.89 13.38 -11.66
CA PHE A 134 14.78 14.42 -12.17
C PHE A 134 16.00 14.50 -11.25
N GLU A 135 17.19 14.39 -11.86
CA GLU A 135 18.45 14.22 -11.14
C GLU A 135 18.37 13.03 -10.15
N ASN A 136 18.76 13.22 -8.89
CA ASN A 136 18.73 12.19 -7.85
C ASN A 136 17.50 12.30 -6.94
N SER A 137 16.36 12.75 -7.47
CA SER A 137 15.12 12.97 -6.72
C SER A 137 13.90 12.54 -7.50
N PHE A 138 12.85 12.19 -6.76
CA PHE A 138 11.51 11.93 -7.29
C PHE A 138 10.56 13.03 -6.84
N TYR A 139 9.77 13.52 -7.77
CA TYR A 139 8.83 14.60 -7.57
C TYR A 139 7.45 14.10 -7.92
N LEU A 140 6.52 14.24 -6.99
CA LEU A 140 5.11 14.03 -7.29
C LEU A 140 4.56 15.34 -7.83
N VAL A 141 4.10 15.31 -9.08
CA VAL A 141 3.60 16.47 -9.82
C VAL A 141 2.12 16.27 -10.05
N ASP A 142 1.34 17.32 -9.80
CA ASP A 142 -0.08 17.35 -10.13
C ASP A 142 -0.36 18.31 -11.29
N GLU A 143 -1.35 17.98 -12.11
CA GLU A 143 -1.84 18.88 -13.13
C GLU A 143 -2.37 20.15 -12.44
N PHE A 144 -1.86 21.31 -12.84
CA PHE A 144 -2.32 22.59 -12.32
C PHE A 144 -2.96 23.39 -13.44
N ARG A 145 -4.16 23.93 -13.17
CA ARG A 145 -4.86 24.86 -14.06
C ARG A 145 -5.01 26.20 -13.34
N GLY A 146 -4.43 27.25 -13.92
CA GLY A 146 -4.49 28.59 -13.36
C GLY A 146 -3.22 29.37 -13.66
N GLU A 147 -2.97 30.40 -12.86
CA GLU A 147 -1.76 31.21 -12.97
C GLU A 147 -0.59 30.63 -12.17
N ILE A 148 0.60 30.66 -12.77
CA ILE A 148 1.86 30.29 -12.10
C ILE A 148 2.06 31.20 -10.89
N ASN A 149 2.26 30.58 -9.73
CA ASN A 149 2.50 31.22 -8.44
C ASN A 149 3.76 30.65 -7.76
N ASP A 150 4.03 31.09 -6.55
CA ASP A 150 5.23 30.68 -5.80
C ASP A 150 5.22 29.18 -5.51
N GLY A 151 6.32 28.50 -5.84
CA GLY A 151 6.46 27.07 -5.56
C GLY A 151 7.46 26.37 -6.45
N ILE A 152 7.49 25.05 -6.36
CA ILE A 152 8.28 24.20 -7.24
C ILE A 152 7.39 23.73 -8.39
N TRP A 153 7.85 23.93 -9.61
CA TRP A 153 7.10 23.65 -10.83
C TRP A 153 7.88 22.74 -11.76
N LEU A 154 7.15 21.88 -12.45
CA LEU A 154 7.63 21.25 -13.67
C LEU A 154 7.38 22.25 -14.80
N ILE A 155 8.46 22.75 -15.40
CA ILE A 155 8.40 23.75 -16.46
C ILE A 155 9.18 23.31 -17.68
N GLU A 156 8.80 23.83 -18.84
CA GLU A 156 9.53 23.70 -20.09
C GLU A 156 10.01 25.07 -20.56
N ILE A 157 11.28 25.14 -20.96
CA ILE A 157 11.93 26.32 -21.49
C ILE A 157 12.66 25.91 -22.77
N ASP A 158 12.31 26.51 -23.90
CA ASP A 158 12.92 26.23 -25.22
C ASP A 158 12.97 24.73 -25.58
N GLY A 159 11.95 23.96 -25.20
CA GLY A 159 11.89 22.50 -25.45
C GLY A 159 12.54 21.64 -24.36
N PHE A 160 13.14 22.24 -23.34
CA PHE A 160 13.80 21.53 -22.25
C PHE A 160 12.95 21.55 -20.97
N MET A 161 12.53 20.36 -20.55
CA MET A 161 11.83 20.09 -19.30
C MET A 161 12.79 20.16 -18.11
N SER A 162 12.36 20.82 -17.03
CA SER A 162 13.08 20.80 -15.76
C SER A 162 12.16 21.09 -14.58
N ILE A 163 12.63 20.78 -13.37
CA ILE A 163 11.91 21.09 -12.13
C ILE A 163 12.61 22.26 -11.44
N ARG A 164 11.89 23.37 -11.24
CA ARG A 164 12.46 24.64 -10.81
C ARG A 164 11.63 25.30 -9.72
N GLN A 165 12.29 26.01 -8.82
CA GLN A 165 11.64 26.93 -7.91
C GLN A 165 11.29 28.21 -8.68
N VAL A 166 10.04 28.64 -8.56
CA VAL A 166 9.48 29.82 -9.22
C VAL A 166 8.90 30.74 -8.15
N TYR A 167 9.13 32.05 -8.32
CA TYR A 167 8.52 33.10 -7.50
C TYR A 167 7.82 34.11 -8.40
N ARG A 168 6.60 34.49 -8.03
CA ARG A 168 5.82 35.53 -8.66
C ARG A 168 6.25 36.89 -8.14
N LEU A 169 6.68 37.75 -9.05
CA LEU A 169 7.05 39.12 -8.78
C LEU A 169 5.92 40.09 -9.19
N PRO A 170 5.85 41.28 -8.57
CA PRO A 170 4.95 42.34 -9.01
C PRO A 170 5.14 42.68 -10.50
N GLY A 171 4.05 43.10 -11.13
CA GLY A 171 4.02 43.37 -12.57
C GLY A 171 3.90 42.12 -13.45
N GLY A 172 3.47 40.99 -12.86
CA GLY A 172 3.23 39.75 -13.62
C GLY A 172 4.50 39.07 -14.09
N ARG A 173 5.66 39.34 -13.44
CA ARG A 173 6.94 38.71 -13.75
C ARG A 173 7.15 37.48 -12.89
N LEU A 174 7.99 36.58 -13.35
CA LEU A 174 8.41 35.38 -12.64
C LEU A 174 9.92 35.44 -12.44
N ARG A 175 10.40 34.96 -11.31
CA ARG A 175 11.81 34.62 -11.09
C ARG A 175 11.94 33.11 -11.01
N VAL A 176 12.77 32.53 -11.86
CA VAL A 176 13.03 31.10 -11.92
C VAL A 176 14.45 30.81 -11.44
N GLU A 177 14.60 29.95 -10.44
CA GLU A 177 15.91 29.48 -9.97
C GLU A 177 16.46 28.39 -10.88
N ASN A 178 17.71 28.51 -11.30
CA ASN A 178 18.42 27.56 -12.16
C ASN A 178 19.78 27.20 -11.54
N GLY A 179 19.75 26.45 -10.42
CA GLY A 179 20.95 26.08 -9.69
C GLY A 179 21.60 27.30 -9.01
N PRO A 180 22.86 27.66 -9.34
CA PRO A 180 23.52 28.81 -8.74
C PRO A 180 23.05 30.17 -9.28
N ALA A 181 22.29 30.17 -10.38
CA ALA A 181 21.79 31.38 -11.03
C ALA A 181 20.25 31.44 -10.96
N SER A 182 19.70 32.60 -11.31
CA SER A 182 18.26 32.77 -11.53
C SER A 182 18.04 33.79 -12.64
N PHE A 183 16.92 33.69 -13.33
CA PHE A 183 16.51 34.67 -14.33
C PHE A 183 15.09 35.15 -14.07
N GLU A 184 14.76 36.31 -14.63
CA GLU A 184 13.39 36.82 -14.64
C GLU A 184 12.80 36.66 -16.03
N CYS A 185 11.53 36.24 -16.08
CA CYS A 185 10.78 36.09 -17.32
C CYS A 185 9.31 36.46 -17.11
N THR A 186 8.57 36.49 -18.21
CA THR A 186 7.10 36.55 -18.18
C THR A 186 6.51 35.14 -18.18
N PRO A 187 5.27 34.94 -17.69
CA PRO A 187 4.60 33.64 -17.74
C PRO A 187 4.45 33.06 -19.14
N SER A 188 4.51 33.88 -20.20
CA SER A 188 4.48 33.42 -21.60
C SER A 188 5.80 32.87 -22.11
N ASP A 189 6.91 33.12 -21.41
CA ASP A 189 8.24 32.65 -21.82
C ASP A 189 8.53 31.20 -21.38
N ILE A 190 7.65 30.60 -20.57
CA ILE A 190 7.78 29.24 -20.05
C ILE A 190 6.45 28.51 -20.15
N GLU A 191 6.48 27.19 -20.30
CA GLU A 191 5.29 26.35 -20.21
C GLU A 191 5.26 25.65 -18.85
N ALA A 192 4.17 25.81 -18.10
CA ALA A 192 4.00 25.16 -16.80
C ALA A 192 3.23 23.84 -16.97
N ASN A 193 3.94 22.73 -16.86
CA ASN A 193 3.40 21.39 -17.11
C ASN A 193 2.88 20.69 -15.85
N GLY A 194 3.05 21.32 -14.69
CA GLY A 194 2.45 20.87 -13.43
C GLY A 194 3.11 21.48 -12.22
N ARG A 195 2.41 21.41 -11.08
CA ARG A 195 2.93 21.86 -9.79
C ARG A 195 3.44 20.68 -8.98
N VAL A 196 4.62 20.81 -8.38
CA VAL A 196 5.15 19.78 -7.49
C VAL A 196 4.39 19.82 -6.17
N ILE A 197 3.86 18.67 -5.75
CA ILE A 197 3.14 18.51 -4.47
C ILE A 197 4.00 17.83 -3.39
N SER A 198 4.96 17.00 -3.79
CA SER A 198 5.95 16.45 -2.85
C SER A 198 7.27 16.12 -3.54
N LYS A 199 8.34 16.06 -2.74
CA LYS A 199 9.70 15.71 -3.17
C LYS A 199 10.25 14.60 -2.27
N ILE A 200 10.83 13.59 -2.89
CA ILE A 200 11.57 12.51 -2.25
C ILE A 200 13.01 12.59 -2.74
N THR A 201 13.95 12.71 -1.80
CA THR A 201 15.39 12.79 -2.05
C THR A 201 16.09 11.68 -1.30
N PHE A 202 17.08 11.04 -1.92
CA PHE A 202 17.97 10.14 -1.19
C PHE A 202 18.99 10.95 -0.40
N THR A 203 19.16 10.63 0.88
CA THR A 203 20.25 11.15 1.69
C THR A 203 21.53 10.37 1.38
N GLU A 204 22.67 11.06 1.33
CA GLU A 204 24.00 10.45 1.33
C GLU A 204 24.36 9.82 2.68
#